data_AF-A0A7Y3MW45-F1
#
_entry.id   AF-A0A7Y3MW45-F1
#
_cell.length_a   1.000
_cell.length_b   1.000
_cell.length_c   1.000
_cell.angle_alpha   90.00
_cell.angle_beta   90.00
_cell.angle_gamma   90.00
#
_symmetry.space_group_name_H-M   'P 1'
#
loop_
_entity.id
_entity.type
_entity.pdbx_description
1 polymer ?
#
loop_
_entity_poly.entity_id
_entity_poly.type
_entity_poly.pdbx_seq_one_letter_code
_entity_poly.pdbx_strand_id
1 'polypeptide(L)' 'MAIYRTLYYSDVTVGVGGRITIPQDMRDDCGIDEGDTLTVRVEENPNGTRQMVIWRAETETEE' A
#
# COMPACT_ATOMS: atom_id res chain seq x y z
N MET A 1 -12.07 5.95 14.74
CA MET A 1 -10.65 5.55 14.57
C MET A 1 -10.62 4.04 14.49
N ALA A 2 -10.39 3.49 13.30
CA ALA A 2 -10.29 2.05 13.15
C ALA A 2 -8.93 1.60 13.70
N ILE A 3 -8.92 0.54 14.51
CA ILE A 3 -7.69 -0.11 14.95
C ILE A 3 -7.33 -1.12 13.88
N TYR A 4 -6.34 -0.78 13.04
CA TYR A 4 -5.78 -1.71 12.08
C TYR A 4 -4.77 -2.61 12.77
N ARG A 5 -4.91 -3.93 12.59
CA ARG A 5 -3.92 -4.91 13.03
C ARG A 5 -2.83 -5.06 11.96
N THR A 6 -1.58 -5.20 12.37
CA THR A 6 -0.49 -5.55 11.46
C THR A 6 -0.71 -6.98 10.96
N LEU A 7 -1.02 -7.13 9.67
CA LEU A 7 -1.09 -8.43 8.99
C LEU A 7 0.27 -8.84 8.44
N TYR A 8 1.05 -7.88 7.92
CA TYR A 8 2.40 -8.09 7.40
C TYR A 8 3.38 -7.10 8.02
N TYR A 9 4.57 -7.62 8.35
CA TYR A 9 5.73 -6.82 8.72
C TYR A 9 6.96 -7.46 8.07
N SER A 10 7.41 -6.89 6.97
CA SER A 10 8.54 -7.38 6.18
C SER A 10 9.26 -6.23 5.50
N ASP A 11 10.51 -6.45 5.13
CA ASP A 11 11.31 -5.51 4.35
C ASP A 11 11.03 -5.70 2.86
N VAL A 12 10.81 -4.60 2.15
CA VAL A 12 10.74 -4.56 0.67
C VAL A 12 11.91 -3.76 0.13
N THR A 13 12.48 -4.21 -0.99
CA THR A 13 13.61 -3.54 -1.63
C THR A 13 13.14 -2.73 -2.84
N VAL A 14 13.75 -1.56 -3.05
CA VAL A 14 13.54 -0.76 -4.26
C VAL A 14 14.40 -1.35 -5.38
N GLY A 15 13.74 -1.84 -6.42
CA GLY A 15 14.41 -2.43 -7.58
C GLY A 15 14.99 -1.38 -8.54
N VAL A 16 15.59 -1.86 -9.62
CA VAL A 16 16.12 -1.02 -10.70
C VAL A 16 15.00 -0.18 -11.31
N GLY A 17 15.25 1.13 -11.43
CA GLY A 17 14.26 2.10 -11.91
C GLY A 17 13.29 2.60 -10.84
N GLY A 18 13.57 2.37 -9.55
CA GLY A 18 12.84 3.02 -8.45
C GLY A 18 11.49 2.37 -8.10
N ARG A 19 11.22 1.16 -8.61
CA ARG A 19 9.97 0.44 -8.37
C ARG A 19 10.05 -0.35 -7.07
N ILE A 20 8.96 -0.35 -6.31
CA ILE A 20 8.77 -1.22 -5.15
C ILE A 20 7.94 -2.41 -5.62
N THR A 21 8.41 -3.62 -5.35
CA THR A 21 7.64 -4.84 -5.62
C THR A 21 6.80 -5.17 -4.38
N ILE A 22 5.48 -5.29 -4.57
CA ILE A 22 4.59 -5.82 -3.55
C ILE A 22 4.64 -7.36 -3.65
N PRO A 23 5.02 -8.08 -2.59
CA PRO A 23 5.00 -9.54 -2.54
C PRO A 23 3.63 -10.13 -2.89
N GLN A 24 3.61 -11.32 -3.49
CA GLN A 24 2.39 -11.94 -4.01
C GLN A 24 1.34 -12.20 -2.91
N ASP A 25 1.77 -12.73 -1.77
CA ASP A 25 0.93 -12.96 -0.58
C ASP A 25 0.26 -11.66 -0.07
N MET A 26 1.01 -10.56 -0.02
CA MET A 26 0.46 -9.25 0.34
C MET A 26 -0.55 -8.73 -0.69
N ARG A 27 -0.32 -8.98 -1.99
CA ARG A 27 -1.27 -8.62 -3.05
C ARG A 27 -2.56 -9.41 -2.93
N ASP A 28 -2.47 -10.71 -2.69
CA ASP A 28 -3.63 -11.59 -2.56
C ASP A 28 -4.51 -11.16 -1.37
N ASP A 29 -3.89 -10.84 -0.22
CA ASP A 29 -4.60 -10.41 0.99
C ASP A 29 -5.21 -9.00 0.89
N CYS A 30 -4.54 -8.09 0.18
CA CYS A 30 -5.09 -6.76 -0.10
C CYS A 30 -6.09 -6.76 -1.26
N GLY A 31 -6.21 -7.88 -1.98
CA GLY A 31 -6.88 -7.96 -3.27
C GLY A 31 -6.34 -6.89 -4.20
N ILE A 32 -5.11 -7.02 -4.69
CA ILE A 32 -4.50 -6.10 -5.66
C ILE A 32 -4.08 -6.89 -6.89
N ASP A 33 -4.69 -6.56 -8.02
CA ASP A 33 -4.54 -7.26 -9.30
C ASP A 33 -3.75 -6.42 -10.31
N GLU A 34 -3.25 -7.08 -11.35
CA GLU A 34 -2.52 -6.38 -12.40
C GLU A 34 -3.45 -5.39 -13.10
N GLY A 35 -2.99 -4.13 -13.25
CA GLY A 35 -3.79 -3.06 -13.84
C GLY A 35 -4.59 -2.23 -12.83
N ASP A 36 -4.62 -2.62 -11.56
CA ASP A 36 -5.28 -1.82 -10.52
C ASP A 36 -4.62 -0.46 -10.34
N THR A 37 -5.47 0.54 -10.08
CA THR A 37 -5.02 1.83 -9.56
C THR A 37 -5.01 1.78 -8.03
N LEU A 38 -3.92 2.23 -7.43
CA LEU A 38 -3.77 2.29 -5.97
C LEU A 38 -3.76 3.75 -5.50
N THR A 39 -4.46 4.02 -4.41
CA THR A 39 -4.37 5.28 -3.69
C THR A 39 -3.25 5.19 -2.65
N VAL A 40 -2.45 6.25 -2.55
CA VAL A 40 -1.33 6.35 -1.62
C VAL A 40 -1.55 7.53 -0.69
N ARG A 41 -1.35 7.32 0.61
CA ARG A 41 -1.26 8.36 1.64
C ARG A 41 0.08 8.30 2.34
N VAL A 42 0.76 9.43 2.42
CA VAL A 42 1.98 9.58 3.21
C VAL A 42 1.63 10.35 4.46
N GLU A 43 1.92 9.74 5.61
CA GLU A 43 1.67 10.32 6.93
C GLU A 43 3.00 10.57 7.62
N GLU A 44 3.10 11.67 8.35
CA GLU A 44 4.27 12.01 9.17
C GLU A 44 3.85 12.06 10.63
N ASN A 45 4.59 11.39 11.50
CA ASN A 45 4.39 11.48 12.93
C ASN A 45 5.15 12.69 13.52
N PRO A 46 4.86 13.12 14.76
CA PRO A 46 5.56 14.26 15.39
C PRO A 46 7.08 14.10 15.53
N ASN A 47 7.61 12.87 15.43
CA ASN A 47 9.04 12.58 15.50
C ASN A 47 9.70 12.62 14.10
N GLY A 48 8.97 13.01 13.06
CA GLY A 48 9.44 13.07 11.68
C GLY A 48 9.52 11.71 10.97
N THR A 49 9.06 10.63 11.60
CA THR A 49 8.95 9.33 10.91
C THR A 49 7.79 9.40 9.93
N ARG A 50 8.05 8.97 8.69
CA ARG A 50 7.04 8.91 7.63
C ARG A 50 6.62 7.46 7.41
N GLN A 51 5.32 7.27 7.22
CA GLN A 51 4.76 6.01 6.78
C GLN A 51 3.95 6.21 5.51
N MET A 52 3.97 5.19 4.65
CA MET A 52 3.18 5.14 3.44
C MET A 52 2.09 4.09 3.62
N VAL A 53 0.85 4.49 3.40
CA VAL A 53 -0.32 3.61 3.40
C VAL A 53 -0.83 3.56 1.97
N ILE A 54 -1.02 2.34 1.45
CA ILE A 54 -1.45 2.09 0.08
C ILE A 54 -2.67 1.17 0.13
N TRP A 55 -3.69 1.46 -0.68
CA TRP A 55 -4.87 0.61 -0.84
C TRP A 55 -5.41 0.72 -2.26
N ARG A 56 -6.24 -0.25 -2.67
CA ARG A 56 -6.94 -0.20 -3.96
C ARG A 56 -7.78 1.07 -4.03
N ALA A 57 -7.65 1.83 -5.10
CA ALA A 57 -8.48 3.02 -5.31
C ALA A 57 -9.96 2.60 -5.40
N GLU A 58 -10.85 3.40 -4.83
CA GLU A 58 -12.27 3.22 -5.08
C GLU A 58 -12.51 3.56 -6.56
N THR A 59 -12.93 2.56 -7.34
CA THR A 59 -13.38 2.82 -8.71
C THR A 59 -14.67 3.61 -8.57
N GLU A 60 -14.66 4.90 -8.93
CA GLU A 60 -15.90 5.64 -9.17
C GLU A 60 -16.67 4.83 -10.23
N THR A 61 -17.69 4.10 -9.78
CA THR A 61 -18.64 3.50 -10.71
C THR A 61 -19.42 4.69 -11.24
N GLU A 62 -19.04 5.19 -12.42
CA GLU A 62 -19.85 6.17 -13.15
C GLU A 62 -21.27 5.58 -13.27
N GLU A 63 -22.24 6.18 -12.57
CA GLU A 63 -23.67 5.91 -12.75
C GLU A 63 -24.15 6.36 -14.14
#